data_AF-E9N3B5-F1
#
_entry.id   AF-E9N3B5-F1
#
_cell.length_a   1.000
_cell.length_b   1.000
_cell.length_c   1.000
_cell.angle_alpha   90.00
_cell.angle_beta   90.00
_cell.angle_gamma   90.00
#
_symmetry.space_group_name_H-M   'P 1'
#
loop_
_entity.id
_entity.type
_entity.pdbx_description
1 polymer ?
#
loop_
_entity_poly.entity_id
_entity_poly.type
_entity_poly.pdbx_seq_one_letter_code
_entity_poly.pdbx_strand_id
1 'polypeptide(L)' 'VEINPLAETAEGNVVAVDAKIQFDDNAKFRQREIFELDNTTETDPREVQAAKYNLNYIGMSGNIGCLVNGAGLAMATMDI' A
#
# COMPACT_ATOMS: atom_id res chain seq x y z
N VAL A 1 11.92 -2.14 -3.45
CA VAL A 1 12.63 -2.67 -2.27
C VAL A 1 13.61 -1.62 -1.83
N GLU A 2 13.60 -1.28 -0.56
CA GLU A 2 14.53 -0.36 0.07
C GLU A 2 15.14 -1.09 1.27
N ILE A 3 16.47 -1.08 1.41
CA ILE A 3 17.17 -1.64 2.56
C ILE A 3 17.83 -0.47 3.28
N ASN A 4 17.42 -0.21 4.52
CA ASN A 4 17.93 0.92 5.26
C ASN A 4 17.82 0.71 6.79
N PRO A 5 18.93 0.45 7.50
CA PRO A 5 20.31 0.51 7.01
C PRO A 5 20.79 -0.80 6.36
N LEU A 6 21.61 -0.66 5.31
CA LEU A 6 22.51 -1.71 4.84
C LEU A 6 23.85 -1.52 5.56
N ALA A 7 24.17 -2.41 6.49
CA ALA A 7 25.29 -2.23 7.42
C ALA A 7 26.41 -3.26 7.18
N GLU A 8 27.64 -2.86 7.49
CA GLU A 8 28.79 -3.78 7.57
C GLU A 8 29.05 -4.12 9.04
N THR A 9 29.17 -5.41 9.34
CA THR A 9 29.51 -5.90 10.68
C THR A 9 30.99 -5.73 10.95
N ALA A 10 31.41 -5.80 12.21
CA ALA A 10 32.82 -5.75 12.60
C ALA A 10 33.69 -6.87 11.97
N GLU A 11 33.04 -7.94 11.51
CA GLU A 11 33.68 -9.08 10.83
C GLU A 11 33.78 -8.89 9.31
N GLY A 12 33.32 -7.74 8.78
CA GLY A 12 33.32 -7.42 7.34
C GLY A 12 32.12 -7.97 6.56
N ASN A 13 31.13 -8.58 7.23
CA ASN A 13 29.92 -9.07 6.57
C ASN A 13 28.93 -7.93 6.32
N VAL A 14 28.36 -7.87 5.12
CA VAL A 14 27.29 -6.93 4.77
C VAL A 14 25.93 -7.53 5.11
N VAL A 15 25.10 -6.79 5.84
CA VAL A 15 23.81 -7.25 6.37
C VAL A 15 22.72 -6.21 6.08
N ALA A 16 21.56 -6.70 5.61
CA ALA A 16 20.33 -5.92 5.55
C ALA A 16 19.67 -5.92 6.93
N VAL A 17 19.79 -4.82 7.67
CA VAL A 17 19.27 -4.73 9.05
C VAL A 17 17.76 -4.50 9.04
N ASP A 18 17.29 -3.67 8.11
CA ASP A 18 15.87 -3.39 7.90
C ASP A 18 15.58 -3.25 6.39
N ALA A 19 14.39 -3.65 5.98
CA ALA A 19 13.96 -3.61 4.59
C ALA A 19 12.47 -3.28 4.46
N LYS A 20 12.17 -2.32 3.59
CA LYS A 20 10.82 -2.03 3.14
C LYS A 20 10.61 -2.58 1.73
N ILE A 21 9.63 -3.46 1.59
CA ILE A 21 9.26 -4.09 0.32
C ILE A 21 7.84 -3.64 -0.03
N GLN A 22 7.67 -3.12 -1.25
CA GLN A 22 6.36 -2.87 -1.84
C GLN A 22 6.19 -3.83 -3.01
N PHE A 23 5.04 -4.48 -3.05
CA PHE A 23 4.68 -5.43 -4.11
C PHE A 23 3.79 -4.74 -5.14
N ASP A 24 3.87 -5.22 -6.39
CA ASP A 24 2.95 -4.81 -7.45
C ASP A 24 1.64 -5.59 -7.30
N ASP A 25 0.55 -4.89 -7.01
CA ASP A 25 -0.79 -5.48 -6.86
C ASP A 25 -1.24 -6.23 -8.12
N ASN A 26 -0.79 -5.82 -9.31
CA ASN A 26 -1.11 -6.51 -10.56
C ASN A 26 -0.45 -7.90 -10.65
N ALA A 27 0.57 -8.17 -9.83
CA ALA A 27 1.24 -9.46 -9.77
C ALA A 27 0.56 -10.46 -8.81
N LYS A 28 -0.49 -10.05 -8.08
CA LYS A 28 -1.18 -10.88 -7.08
C LYS A 28 -1.61 -12.25 -7.59
N PHE A 29 -2.06 -12.33 -8.84
CA PHE A 29 -2.51 -13.60 -9.44
C PHE A 29 -1.43 -14.70 -9.49
N ARG A 30 -0.14 -14.31 -9.54
CA ARG A 30 1.01 -15.21 -9.67
C ARG A 30 1.89 -15.26 -8.41
N GLN A 31 1.58 -14.51 -7.36
CA GLN A 31 2.36 -14.39 -6.12
C GLN A 31 1.50 -14.70 -4.89
N ARG A 32 0.70 -15.78 -4.92
CA ARG A 32 -0.31 -16.06 -3.88
C ARG A 32 0.28 -16.12 -2.48
N GLU A 33 1.38 -16.84 -2.29
CA GLU A 33 2.03 -17.02 -0.97
C GLU A 33 2.43 -15.69 -0.33
N ILE A 34 2.89 -14.72 -1.13
CA ILE A 34 3.28 -13.39 -0.62
C ILE A 34 2.05 -12.60 -0.18
N PHE A 35 0.99 -12.59 -1.01
CA PHE A 35 -0.22 -11.84 -0.71
C PHE A 35 -1.08 -12.50 0.37
N GLU A 36 -0.82 -13.76 0.74
CA GLU A 36 -1.41 -14.41 1.92
C GLU A 36 -0.79 -13.89 3.23
N LEU A 37 0.40 -13.29 3.19
CA LEU A 37 1.04 -12.63 4.33
C LEU A 37 0.55 -11.19 4.55
N ASP A 38 -0.33 -10.70 3.67
CA ASP A 38 -0.86 -9.34 3.75
C ASP A 38 -1.67 -9.15 5.05
N ASN A 39 -1.22 -8.23 5.90
CA ASN A 39 -1.84 -7.93 7.18
C ASN A 39 -2.48 -6.55 7.15
N THR A 40 -3.81 -6.52 7.23
CA THR A 40 -4.64 -5.31 7.15
C THR A 40 -5.07 -4.76 8.51
N THR A 41 -4.57 -5.31 9.63
CA THR A 41 -4.98 -4.88 10.98
C THR A 41 -4.66 -3.41 11.29
N GLU A 42 -3.64 -2.86 10.65
CA GLU A 42 -3.22 -1.45 10.82
C GLU A 42 -3.73 -0.53 9.69
N THR A 43 -4.42 -1.09 8.69
CA THR A 43 -5.02 -0.33 7.59
C THR A 43 -6.38 0.24 8.01
N ASP A 44 -6.80 1.37 7.41
CA ASP A 44 -8.12 1.93 7.67
C ASP A 44 -9.21 0.89 7.33
N PRO A 45 -10.11 0.53 8.27
CA PRO A 45 -11.18 -0.44 8.01
C PRO A 45 -12.05 -0.08 6.80
N ARG A 46 -12.20 1.20 6.47
CA ARG A 46 -12.96 1.68 5.32
C ARG A 46 -12.25 1.36 4.00
N GLU A 47 -10.93 1.51 3.94
CA GLU A 47 -10.11 1.13 2.78
C GLU A 47 -10.17 -0.39 2.55
N VAL A 48 -10.05 -1.17 3.63
CA VAL A 48 -10.15 -2.63 3.57
C VAL A 48 -11.53 -3.08 3.07
N GLN A 49 -12.61 -2.45 3.52
CA GLN A 49 -13.95 -2.76 3.03
C GLN A 49 -14.12 -2.37 1.56
N ALA A 50 -13.66 -1.19 1.16
CA ALA A 50 -13.72 -0.74 -0.23
C ALA A 50 -12.99 -1.70 -1.18
N ALA A 51 -11.79 -2.16 -0.78
CA ALA A 51 -10.98 -3.10 -1.55
C ALA A 51 -11.70 -4.43 -1.83
N LYS A 52 -12.53 -4.93 -0.88
CA LYS A 52 -13.34 -6.15 -1.10
C LYS A 52 -14.36 -6.02 -2.23
N TYR A 53 -14.78 -4.79 -2.53
CA TYR A 53 -15.70 -4.48 -3.62
C TYR A 53 -14.99 -3.92 -4.85
N ASN A 54 -13.65 -4.02 -4.93
CA ASN A 54 -12.81 -3.43 -5.97
C ASN A 54 -13.03 -1.90 -6.11
N LEU A 55 -13.24 -1.21 -4.99
CA LEU A 55 -13.32 0.23 -4.92
C LEU A 55 -12.02 0.81 -4.37
N ASN A 56 -11.55 1.90 -4.97
CA ASN A 56 -10.44 2.70 -4.42
C ASN A 56 -11.04 3.75 -3.48
N TYR A 57 -10.75 3.65 -2.18
CA TYR A 57 -11.13 4.62 -1.16
C TYR A 57 -9.88 5.23 -0.57
N ILE A 58 -9.92 6.54 -0.33
CA ILE A 58 -8.84 7.28 0.33
C ILE A 58 -9.49 8.12 1.42
N GLY A 59 -9.10 7.90 2.67
CA GLY A 59 -9.59 8.68 3.80
C GLY A 59 -9.02 10.11 3.79
N MET A 60 -9.89 11.12 3.86
CA MET A 60 -9.48 12.52 4.02
C MET A 60 -10.16 13.15 5.24
N SER A 61 -9.53 14.18 5.81
CA SER A 61 -10.04 14.91 6.99
C SER A 61 -11.04 16.02 6.60
N GLY A 62 -12.11 15.66 5.89
CA GLY A 62 -13.16 16.56 5.43
C GLY A 62 -14.56 16.12 5.88
N ASN A 63 -15.57 16.88 5.50
CA ASN A 63 -16.99 16.59 5.75
C ASN A 63 -17.81 16.37 4.45
N ILE A 64 -17.17 16.44 3.28
CA ILE A 64 -17.77 16.18 1.98
C ILE A 64 -17.14 14.91 1.40
N GLY A 65 -17.96 13.99 0.91
CA GLY A 65 -17.52 12.77 0.21
C GLY A 65 -17.74 12.88 -1.29
N CYS A 66 -16.76 12.42 -2.07
CA CYS A 66 -16.84 12.38 -3.54
C CYS A 66 -16.87 10.93 -4.03
N LEU A 67 -17.82 10.60 -4.91
CA LEU A 67 -17.90 9.29 -5.58
C LEU A 67 -17.82 9.53 -7.09
N VAL A 68 -16.79 8.97 -7.73
CA VAL A 68 -16.44 9.31 -9.11
C VAL A 68 -15.95 8.07 -9.86
N ASN A 69 -16.27 7.99 -11.15
CA ASN A 69 -15.80 6.93 -12.06
C ASN A 69 -14.45 7.29 -12.69
N GLY A 70 -13.36 6.93 -11.99
CA GLY A 70 -12.00 7.02 -12.51
C GLY A 70 -11.10 7.95 -11.68
N ALA A 71 -9.83 7.55 -11.52
CA ALA A 71 -8.90 8.23 -10.62
C ALA A 71 -8.63 9.70 -11.01
N GLY A 72 -8.49 9.99 -12.31
CA GLY A 72 -8.24 11.36 -12.78
C GLY A 72 -9.40 12.31 -12.51
N LEU A 73 -10.64 11.87 -12.75
CA LEU A 73 -11.83 12.66 -12.46
C LEU A 73 -12.04 12.80 -10.93
N ALA A 74 -11.70 11.77 -10.16
CA ALA A 74 -11.76 11.82 -8.70
C ALA A 74 -10.83 12.90 -8.14
N MET A 75 -9.56 12.94 -8.59
CA MET A 75 -8.61 13.98 -8.18
C MET A 75 -9.09 15.38 -8.60
N ALA A 76 -9.55 15.56 -9.84
CA ALA A 76 -10.08 16.83 -10.32
C ALA A 76 -11.32 17.31 -9.54
N THR A 77 -12.16 16.38 -9.06
CA THR A 77 -13.33 16.67 -8.22
C THR A 77 -12.95 17.01 -6.78
N MET A 78 -11.78 16.56 -6.30
CA MET A 78 -11.25 16.93 -4.98
C MET A 78 -10.50 18.27 -5.02
N ASP A 79 -9.93 18.65 -6.17
CA ASP A 79 -9.20 19.91 -6.36
C ASP A 79 -10.13 21.15 -6.54
N ILE A 80 -11.38 20.94 -6.97
CA ILE A 80 -12.37 22.00 -7.26
C ILE A 80 -13.13 22.44 -6.02
#